data_AF-A0A3D0RMN2-F1
#
_entry.id   AF-A0A3D0RMN2-F1
#
_cell.length_a   1.000
_cell.length_b   1.000
_cell.length_c   1.000
_cell.angle_alpha   90.00
_cell.angle_beta   90.00
_cell.angle_gamma   90.00
#
_symmetry.space_group_name_H-M   'P 1'
#
loop_
_entity.id
_entity.type
_entity.pdbx_description
1 polymer ?
#
loop_
_entity_poly.entity_id
_entity_poly.type
_entity_poly.pdbx_seq_one_letter_code
_entity_poly.pdbx_strand_id
1 'polypeptide(L)'
;MKHLVFSGILFFSILFFSNCAGIQYMSIETREPAQVTLPTEVKSVLVVNNVVQQPDEIGHNIKRLGKKQSDRIKVSADSVAIFYTEALSQFLGEEEYFNAVKYYQKPLRSDNDFWQEVPITPETMHELRNATTTDAIISLDKLILQTDRTDFFRQEGYNYAGLT
;
A
#
# COMPACT_ATOMS: atom_id res chain seq x y z
N MET A 1 -71.92 2.49 7.45
CA MET A 1 -71.05 1.65 6.58
C MET A 1 -70.25 2.46 5.56
N LYS A 2 -70.85 3.41 4.82
CA LYS A 2 -70.13 4.23 3.79
C LYS A 2 -68.95 5.06 4.33
N HIS A 3 -69.06 5.66 5.52
CA HIS A 3 -67.96 6.41 6.15
C HIS A 3 -66.79 5.55 6.64
N LEU A 4 -67.05 4.28 6.97
CA LEU A 4 -66.03 3.34 7.46
C LEU A 4 -65.18 2.79 6.31
N VAL A 5 -65.81 2.58 5.14
CA VAL A 5 -65.14 2.26 3.87
C VAL A 5 -64.31 3.44 3.37
N PHE A 6 -64.83 4.67 3.45
CA PHE A 6 -64.10 5.88 3.04
C PHE A 6 -62.88 6.15 3.92
N SER A 7 -63.00 5.94 5.25
CA SER A 7 -61.88 6.03 6.19
C SER A 7 -60.81 4.96 5.91
N GLY A 8 -61.23 3.72 5.60
CA GLY A 8 -60.31 2.65 5.22
C GLY A 8 -59.52 2.94 3.94
N ILE A 9 -60.17 3.51 2.91
CA ILE A 9 -59.52 3.90 1.64
C ILE A 9 -58.54 5.06 1.85
N LEU A 10 -58.89 6.03 2.70
CA LEU A 10 -58.00 7.14 3.03
C LEU A 10 -56.75 6.66 3.77
N PHE A 11 -56.92 5.77 4.74
CA PHE A 11 -55.79 5.18 5.49
C PHE A 11 -54.88 4.34 4.60
N PHE A 12 -55.47 3.56 3.67
CA PHE A 12 -54.70 2.80 2.69
C PHE A 12 -53.93 3.74 1.75
N SER A 13 -54.55 4.80 1.23
CA SER A 13 -53.87 5.78 0.36
C SER A 13 -52.66 6.43 1.04
N ILE A 14 -52.77 6.80 2.32
CA ILE A 14 -51.65 7.41 3.07
C ILE A 14 -50.47 6.42 3.22
N LEU A 15 -50.75 5.12 3.39
CA LEU A 15 -49.71 4.10 3.48
C LEU A 15 -48.96 3.93 2.14
N PHE A 16 -49.63 3.99 0.99
CA PHE A 16 -48.99 3.81 -0.32
C PHE A 16 -48.20 5.03 -0.81
N PHE A 17 -48.56 6.25 -0.40
CA PHE A 17 -47.87 7.47 -0.82
C PHE A 17 -46.75 7.93 0.13
N SER A 18 -46.41 7.14 1.16
CA SER A 18 -45.33 7.46 2.12
C SER A 18 -43.94 6.98 1.69
N ASN A 19 -43.76 6.50 0.46
CA ASN A 19 -42.45 6.07 -0.03
C ASN A 19 -41.56 7.29 -0.38
N CYS A 20 -40.94 7.87 0.65
CA CYS A 20 -39.90 8.88 0.54
C CYS A 20 -38.57 8.16 0.25
N ALA A 21 -38.37 7.68 -0.98
CA ALA A 21 -37.07 7.19 -1.39
C ALA A 21 -36.12 8.40 -1.57
N GLY A 22 -35.13 8.52 -0.69
CA GLY A 22 -34.10 9.56 -0.77
C GLY A 22 -33.25 9.43 -2.04
N ILE A 23 -32.57 10.51 -2.43
CA ILE A 23 -31.66 10.52 -3.57
C ILE A 23 -30.52 9.54 -3.29
N GLN A 24 -30.36 8.54 -4.15
CA GLN A 24 -29.24 7.61 -4.09
C GLN A 24 -28.10 8.15 -4.96
N TYR A 25 -26.98 8.46 -4.32
CA TYR A 25 -25.78 8.90 -5.02
C TYR A 25 -24.98 7.68 -5.46
N MET A 26 -24.54 7.68 -6.71
CA MET A 26 -23.56 6.75 -7.25
C MET A 26 -22.30 7.54 -7.57
N SER A 27 -21.15 7.09 -7.08
CA SER A 27 -19.85 7.66 -7.46
C SER A 27 -19.49 7.19 -8.86
N ILE A 28 -19.08 8.12 -9.73
CA ILE A 28 -18.42 7.81 -11.00
C ILE A 28 -16.92 7.92 -10.76
N GLU A 29 -16.24 6.78 -10.71
CA GLU A 29 -14.79 6.75 -10.62
C GLU A 29 -14.21 6.78 -12.04
N THR A 30 -13.53 7.89 -12.37
CA THR A 30 -12.78 7.99 -13.63
C THR A 30 -11.32 7.65 -13.33
N ARG A 31 -10.83 6.54 -13.89
CA ARG A 31 -9.44 6.11 -13.75
C ARG A 31 -8.59 6.64 -14.89
N GLU A 32 -7.37 7.06 -14.60
CA GLU A 32 -6.39 7.36 -15.63
C GLU A 32 -5.90 6.06 -16.29
N PRO A 33 -5.65 6.05 -17.60
CA PRO A 33 -5.11 4.89 -18.28
C PRO A 33 -3.71 4.56 -17.75
N ALA A 34 -3.41 3.27 -17.58
CA ALA A 34 -2.11 2.81 -17.13
C ALA A 34 -1.00 3.24 -18.12
N GLN A 35 0.12 3.73 -17.59
CA GLN A 35 1.27 4.11 -18.41
C GLN A 35 1.97 2.90 -19.04
N VAL A 36 1.81 1.72 -18.45
CA VAL A 36 2.36 0.45 -18.93
C VAL A 36 1.21 -0.51 -19.15
N THR A 37 1.15 -1.08 -20.35
CA THR A 37 0.17 -2.12 -20.69
C THR A 37 0.79 -3.49 -20.48
N LEU A 38 0.11 -4.35 -19.72
CA LEU A 38 0.51 -5.73 -19.53
C LEU A 38 -0.08 -6.63 -20.63
N PRO A 39 0.63 -7.69 -21.04
CA PRO A 39 0.07 -8.70 -21.94
C PRO A 39 -1.21 -9.32 -21.35
N THR A 40 -2.18 -9.64 -22.21
CA THR A 40 -3.49 -10.16 -21.78
C THR A 40 -3.41 -11.56 -21.16
N GLU A 41 -2.28 -12.23 -21.35
CA GLU A 41 -1.95 -13.52 -20.75
C GLU A 41 -1.58 -13.39 -19.25
N VAL A 42 -1.21 -12.20 -18.78
CA VAL A 42 -0.83 -11.97 -17.37
C VAL A 42 -2.09 -11.78 -16.53
N LYS A 43 -2.56 -12.88 -15.92
CA LYS A 43 -3.76 -12.87 -15.06
C LYS A 43 -3.44 -12.98 -13.59
N SER A 44 -2.25 -13.45 -13.26
CA SER A 44 -1.80 -13.67 -11.89
C SER A 44 -0.37 -13.20 -11.69
N VAL A 45 -0.12 -12.55 -10.55
CA VAL A 45 1.19 -11.98 -10.24
C VAL A 45 1.71 -12.45 -8.88
N LEU A 46 3.02 -12.61 -8.78
CA LEU A 46 3.74 -12.83 -7.53
C LEU A 46 4.50 -11.56 -7.16
N VAL A 47 4.24 -11.00 -5.99
CA VAL A 47 5.02 -9.89 -5.42
C VAL A 47 6.16 -10.47 -4.59
N VAL A 48 7.39 -10.02 -4.86
CA VAL A 48 8.61 -10.53 -4.20
C VAL A 48 9.48 -9.38 -3.68
N ASN A 49 10.14 -9.63 -2.56
CA ASN A 49 11.16 -8.75 -2.01
C ASN A 49 12.56 -9.15 -2.54
N ASN A 50 13.14 -8.34 -3.42
CA ASN A 50 14.48 -8.53 -3.97
C ASN A 50 15.46 -7.43 -3.51
N VAL A 51 15.14 -6.70 -2.44
CA VAL A 51 16.07 -5.70 -1.88
C VAL A 51 17.03 -6.30 -0.88
N VAL A 52 18.17 -5.66 -0.73
CA VAL A 52 19.06 -5.84 0.42
C VAL A 52 18.65 -4.86 1.52
N GLN A 53 18.73 -5.30 2.77
CA GLN A 53 18.43 -4.46 3.92
C GLN A 53 19.36 -3.23 3.97
N GLN A 54 18.76 -2.04 4.15
CA GLN A 54 19.53 -0.81 4.34
C GLN A 54 20.33 -0.88 5.65
N PRO A 55 21.66 -0.65 5.60
CA PRO A 55 22.47 -0.51 6.82
C PRO A 55 21.97 0.63 7.70
N ASP A 56 21.91 0.38 9.02
CA ASP A 56 21.32 1.29 10.00
C ASP A 56 21.96 2.69 10.01
N GLU A 57 23.20 2.82 9.56
CA GLU A 57 23.96 4.07 9.54
C GLU A 57 23.69 4.93 8.28
N ILE A 58 22.85 4.48 7.35
CA ILE A 58 22.57 5.17 6.08
C ILE A 58 21.21 5.84 6.14
N GLY A 59 21.08 7.03 5.55
CA GLY A 59 19.79 7.68 5.28
C GLY A 59 19.16 8.44 6.46
N HIS A 60 19.67 8.30 7.69
CA HIS A 60 19.03 8.89 8.87
C HIS A 60 19.87 10.01 9.51
N ASN A 61 19.31 11.21 9.59
CA ASN A 61 19.98 12.38 10.18
C ASN A 61 19.15 13.01 11.29
N ILE A 62 19.83 13.64 12.25
CA ILE A 62 19.22 14.46 13.29
C ILE A 62 19.90 15.82 13.40
N LYS A 63 19.10 16.88 13.38
CA LYS A 63 19.52 18.22 13.78
C LYS A 63 19.06 18.48 15.22
N ARG A 64 20.01 18.37 16.15
CA ARG A 64 19.75 18.57 17.58
C ARG A 64 19.53 20.05 17.91
N LEU A 65 18.79 20.30 18.98
CA LEU A 65 18.50 21.65 19.47
C LEU A 65 19.80 22.45 19.68
N GLY A 66 19.85 23.66 19.09
CA GLY A 66 21.01 24.55 19.19
C GLY A 66 22.21 24.18 18.31
N LYS A 67 22.15 23.08 17.54
CA LYS A 67 23.17 22.72 16.55
C LYS A 67 22.81 23.28 15.17
N LYS A 68 23.82 23.80 14.47
CA LYS A 68 23.65 24.29 13.09
C LYS A 68 23.65 23.17 12.05
N GLN A 69 24.44 22.12 12.29
CA GLN A 69 24.61 20.97 11.38
C GLN A 69 23.81 19.76 11.86
N SER A 70 23.43 18.91 10.92
CA SER A 70 22.83 17.61 11.18
C SER A 70 23.92 16.56 11.40
N ASP A 71 23.65 15.65 12.34
CA ASP A 71 24.48 14.48 12.62
C ASP A 71 23.81 13.23 12.03
N ARG A 72 24.60 12.33 11.44
CA ARG A 72 24.09 11.02 11.02
C ARG A 72 23.85 10.13 12.24
N ILE A 73 22.74 9.42 12.27
CA ILE A 73 22.36 8.53 13.36
C ILE A 73 22.10 7.11 12.87
N LYS A 74 22.19 6.15 13.80
CA LYS A 74 21.90 4.74 13.56
C LYS A 74 20.42 4.47 13.83
N VAL A 75 19.68 4.01 12.83
CA VAL A 75 18.25 3.65 12.93
C VAL A 75 18.01 2.37 12.13
N SER A 76 17.32 1.38 12.72
CA SER A 76 16.99 0.14 12.01
C SER A 76 15.85 0.36 11.01
N ALA A 77 16.03 -0.22 9.81
CA ALA A 77 15.06 -0.26 8.73
C ALA A 77 14.69 -1.70 8.30
N ASP A 78 14.95 -2.68 9.16
CA ASP A 78 14.88 -4.13 8.88
C ASP A 78 13.57 -4.61 8.22
N SER A 79 12.44 -4.07 8.65
CA SER A 79 11.12 -4.61 8.31
C SER A 79 10.42 -3.82 7.21
N VAL A 80 10.98 -2.69 6.77
CA VAL A 80 10.25 -1.75 5.91
C VAL A 80 9.99 -2.34 4.52
N ALA A 81 10.97 -3.04 3.95
CA ALA A 81 10.79 -3.70 2.66
C ALA A 81 9.71 -4.79 2.71
N ILE A 82 9.64 -5.53 3.82
CA ILE A 82 8.64 -6.58 4.04
C ILE A 82 7.25 -5.97 4.06
N PHE A 83 7.03 -4.96 4.92
CA PHE A 83 5.74 -4.26 5.01
C PHE A 83 5.33 -3.59 3.69
N TYR A 84 6.30 -3.01 2.97
CA TYR A 84 6.03 -2.40 1.67
C TYR A 84 5.52 -3.44 0.66
N THR A 85 6.21 -4.58 0.54
CA THR A 85 5.80 -5.64 -0.41
C THR A 85 4.48 -6.32 -0.01
N GLU A 86 4.23 -6.47 1.28
CA GLU A 86 2.97 -7.00 1.79
C GLU A 86 1.81 -6.04 1.47
N ALA A 87 1.96 -4.76 1.82
CA ALA A 87 0.95 -3.74 1.53
C ALA A 87 0.71 -3.60 0.02
N LEU A 88 1.77 -3.60 -0.79
CA LEU A 88 1.65 -3.59 -2.25
C LEU A 88 0.82 -4.77 -2.76
N SER A 89 1.06 -5.98 -2.26
CA SER A 89 0.29 -7.16 -2.64
C SER A 89 -1.18 -7.06 -2.26
N GLN A 90 -1.47 -6.45 -1.10
CA GLN A 90 -2.84 -6.21 -0.66
C GLN A 90 -3.54 -5.21 -1.57
N PHE A 91 -2.95 -4.04 -1.81
CA PHE A 91 -3.55 -3.01 -2.67
C PHE A 91 -3.76 -3.50 -4.10
N LEU A 92 -2.80 -4.24 -4.67
CA LEU A 92 -2.97 -4.85 -6.00
C LEU A 92 -4.11 -5.87 -6.04
N GLY A 93 -4.36 -6.59 -4.94
CA GLY A 93 -5.48 -7.51 -4.82
C GLY A 93 -6.83 -6.79 -4.72
N GLU A 94 -6.88 -5.67 -3.99
CA GLU A 94 -8.09 -4.85 -3.80
C GLU A 94 -8.55 -4.17 -5.10
N GLU A 95 -7.62 -3.87 -6.02
CA GLU A 95 -7.95 -3.27 -7.32
C GLU A 95 -8.62 -4.24 -8.31
N GLU A 96 -8.64 -5.55 -8.01
CA GLU A 96 -9.26 -6.62 -8.82
C GLU A 96 -8.81 -6.63 -10.31
N TYR A 97 -7.66 -6.03 -10.63
CA TYR A 97 -7.10 -6.05 -11.99
C TYR A 97 -6.57 -7.43 -12.39
N PHE A 98 -5.94 -8.13 -11.44
CA PHE A 98 -5.45 -9.50 -11.61
C PHE A 98 -6.44 -10.49 -11.00
N ASN A 99 -6.57 -11.67 -11.61
CA ASN A 99 -7.36 -12.76 -11.05
C ASN A 99 -6.78 -13.27 -9.72
N ALA A 100 -5.45 -13.16 -9.54
CA ALA A 100 -4.78 -13.56 -8.31
C ALA A 100 -3.50 -12.76 -8.08
N VAL A 101 -3.33 -12.26 -6.86
CA VAL A 101 -2.10 -11.64 -6.37
C VAL A 101 -1.55 -12.50 -5.23
N LYS A 102 -0.30 -12.93 -5.35
CA LYS A 102 0.39 -13.75 -4.34
C LYS A 102 1.57 -12.98 -3.76
N TYR A 103 1.86 -13.21 -2.49
CA TYR A 103 3.00 -12.61 -1.80
C TYR A 103 4.02 -13.68 -1.44
N TYR A 104 5.30 -13.46 -1.80
CA TYR A 104 6.40 -14.32 -1.41
C TYR A 104 7.06 -13.80 -0.13
N GLN A 105 6.90 -14.54 0.96
CA GLN A 105 7.27 -14.07 2.30
C GLN A 105 8.78 -13.95 2.54
N LYS A 106 9.62 -14.64 1.74
CA LYS A 106 11.07 -14.68 1.98
C LYS A 106 11.80 -13.65 1.11
N PRO A 107 12.77 -12.91 1.64
CA PRO A 107 13.64 -12.07 0.81
C PRO A 107 14.45 -12.94 -0.14
N LEU A 108 14.63 -12.48 -1.39
CA LEU A 108 15.42 -13.19 -2.40
C LEU A 108 16.92 -12.94 -2.24
N ARG A 109 17.29 -11.75 -1.77
CA ARG A 109 18.69 -11.38 -1.53
C ARG A 109 19.03 -11.44 -0.05
N SER A 110 20.24 -11.91 0.22
CA SER A 110 20.84 -12.00 1.55
C SER A 110 22.30 -11.54 1.58
N ASP A 111 22.77 -10.95 0.47
CA ASP A 111 24.06 -10.29 0.40
C ASP A 111 24.04 -8.92 1.10
N ASN A 112 25.20 -8.26 1.17
CA ASN A 112 25.38 -6.97 1.83
C ASN A 112 25.53 -5.79 0.84
N ASP A 113 25.30 -6.02 -0.45
CA ASP A 113 25.54 -5.05 -1.51
C ASP A 113 24.33 -4.13 -1.69
N PHE A 114 24.03 -3.33 -0.65
CA PHE A 114 22.87 -2.44 -0.57
C PHE A 114 22.74 -1.46 -1.75
N TRP A 115 23.86 -0.91 -2.22
CA TRP A 115 23.84 0.09 -3.30
C TRP A 115 23.63 -0.52 -4.68
N GLN A 116 23.79 -1.84 -4.82
CA GLN A 116 23.72 -2.52 -6.10
C GLN A 116 22.30 -3.04 -6.35
N GLU A 117 21.74 -2.64 -7.49
CA GLU A 117 20.52 -3.22 -8.04
C GLU A 117 20.90 -4.50 -8.81
N VAL A 118 20.39 -5.65 -8.35
CA VAL A 118 20.61 -6.94 -9.01
C VAL A 118 19.25 -7.50 -9.39
N PRO A 119 18.90 -7.57 -10.68
CA PRO A 119 17.62 -8.12 -11.11
C PRO A 119 17.57 -9.63 -10.83
N ILE A 120 16.36 -10.16 -10.69
CA ILE A 120 16.13 -11.60 -10.55
C ILE A 120 16.58 -12.31 -11.82
N THR A 121 17.33 -13.40 -11.67
CA THR A 121 17.79 -14.19 -12.82
C THR A 121 16.61 -14.89 -13.51
N PRO A 122 16.70 -15.13 -14.83
CA PRO A 122 15.65 -15.85 -15.56
C PRO A 122 15.34 -17.23 -14.97
N GLU A 123 16.34 -17.93 -14.45
CA GLU A 123 16.22 -19.24 -13.82
C GLU A 123 15.38 -19.16 -12.53
N THR A 124 15.74 -18.26 -11.62
CA THR A 124 14.99 -18.05 -10.36
C THR A 124 13.58 -17.53 -10.64
N MET A 125 13.41 -16.65 -11.64
CA MET A 125 12.09 -16.18 -12.05
C MET A 125 11.19 -17.34 -12.54
N HIS A 126 11.75 -18.26 -13.33
CA HIS A 126 11.03 -19.44 -13.81
C HIS A 126 10.69 -20.40 -12.65
N GLU A 127 11.61 -20.65 -11.73
CA GLU A 127 11.38 -21.46 -10.54
C GLU A 127 10.26 -20.90 -9.66
N LEU A 128 10.31 -19.60 -9.36
CA LEU A 128 9.30 -18.92 -8.54
C LEU A 128 7.92 -19.01 -9.20
N ARG A 129 7.81 -18.65 -10.48
CA ARG A 129 6.54 -18.72 -11.22
C ARG A 129 5.93 -20.12 -11.26
N ASN A 130 6.77 -21.14 -11.44
CA ASN A 130 6.31 -22.52 -11.45
C ASN A 130 5.86 -22.98 -10.06
N ALA A 131 6.66 -22.69 -9.02
CA ALA A 131 6.35 -23.06 -7.64
C ALA A 131 5.08 -22.37 -7.12
N THR A 132 4.83 -21.12 -7.54
CA THR A 132 3.66 -20.35 -7.11
C THR A 132 2.52 -20.39 -8.10
N THR A 133 2.68 -20.97 -9.29
CA THR A 133 1.69 -20.94 -10.39
C THR A 133 1.20 -19.51 -10.64
N THR A 134 2.10 -18.66 -11.12
CA THR A 134 1.82 -17.25 -11.47
C THR A 134 2.35 -16.87 -12.85
N ASP A 135 1.67 -15.92 -13.51
CA ASP A 135 1.97 -15.52 -14.88
C ASP A 135 3.12 -14.51 -14.95
N ALA A 136 3.26 -13.64 -13.94
CA ALA A 136 4.34 -12.68 -13.86
C ALA A 136 4.84 -12.47 -12.41
N ILE A 137 5.98 -11.79 -12.29
CA ILE A 137 6.57 -11.38 -11.01
C ILE A 137 6.67 -9.85 -10.99
N ILE A 138 6.32 -9.26 -9.84
CA ILE A 138 6.57 -7.87 -9.50
C ILE A 138 7.62 -7.87 -8.38
N SER A 139 8.82 -7.36 -8.68
CA SER A 139 9.95 -7.32 -7.74
C SER A 139 10.16 -5.92 -7.18
N LEU A 140 10.36 -5.83 -5.87
CA LEU A 140 10.97 -4.66 -5.26
C LEU A 140 12.50 -4.85 -5.34
N ASP A 141 13.15 -4.13 -6.26
CA ASP A 141 14.60 -4.27 -6.51
C ASP A 141 15.45 -3.21 -5.78
N LYS A 142 14.83 -2.11 -5.35
CA LYS A 142 15.50 -1.08 -4.54
C LYS A 142 14.52 -0.34 -3.64
N LEU A 143 14.95 -0.13 -2.41
CA LEU A 143 14.27 0.72 -1.44
C LEU A 143 15.33 1.51 -0.68
N ILE A 144 15.23 2.84 -0.73
CA ILE A 144 16.08 3.73 0.05
C ILE A 144 15.17 4.52 0.97
N LEU A 145 15.51 4.52 2.25
CA LEU A 145 14.83 5.30 3.26
C LEU A 145 15.72 6.44 3.68
N GLN A 146 15.17 7.64 3.61
CA GLN A 146 15.78 8.83 4.19
C GLN A 146 14.87 9.34 5.30
N THR A 147 15.48 9.79 6.39
CA THR A 147 14.76 10.42 7.47
C THR A 147 15.56 11.57 8.03
N ASP A 148 14.96 12.75 8.05
CA ASP A 148 15.55 13.95 8.60
C ASP A 148 14.73 14.41 9.81
N ARG A 149 15.32 14.24 11.00
CA ARG A 149 14.73 14.71 12.26
C ARG A 149 15.28 16.07 12.64
N THR A 150 14.42 17.02 13.00
CA THR A 150 14.85 18.31 13.56
C THR A 150 14.21 18.54 14.92
N ASP A 151 15.03 18.67 15.96
CA ASP A 151 14.56 19.05 17.29
C ASP A 151 14.38 20.58 17.35
N PHE A 152 13.15 21.03 17.62
CA PHE A 152 12.78 22.46 17.60
C PHE A 152 12.94 23.13 18.97
N PHE A 153 12.41 22.51 20.03
CA PHE A 153 12.49 23.01 21.39
C PHE A 153 12.22 21.89 22.40
N ARG A 154 12.53 22.16 23.67
CA ARG A 154 12.33 21.24 24.79
C ARG A 154 11.43 21.89 25.83
N GLN A 155 10.39 21.17 26.26
CA GLN A 155 9.46 21.63 27.29
C GLN A 155 9.11 20.46 28.22
N GLU A 156 9.12 20.69 29.53
CA GLU A 156 8.87 19.66 30.56
C GLU A 156 9.68 18.35 30.38
N GLY A 157 10.91 18.47 29.88
CA GLY A 157 11.79 17.32 29.64
C GLY A 157 11.61 16.63 28.29
N TYR A 158 10.54 16.91 27.54
CA TYR A 158 10.24 16.34 26.22
C TYR A 158 10.83 17.17 25.07
N ASN A 159 11.38 16.48 24.07
CA ASN A 159 11.86 17.12 22.83
C ASN A 159 10.73 17.15 21.80
N TYR A 160 10.38 18.34 21.35
CA TYR A 160 9.44 18.54 20.26
C TYR A 160 10.24 18.60 18.96
N ALA A 161 9.96 17.67 18.06
CA ALA A 161 10.73 17.47 16.84
C ALA A 161 9.82 17.23 15.63
N GLY A 162 10.29 17.67 14.47
CA GLY A 162 9.74 17.30 13.17
C GLY A 162 10.51 16.12 12.59
N LEU A 163 9.80 15.29 11.83
CA LEU A 163 10.35 14.17 11.08
C LEU A 163 9.82 14.24 9.66
N THR A 164 10.70 14.13 8.68
CA THR A 164 10.39 14.00 7.26
C THR A 164 11.12 12.82 6.67
#